data_AF-A0A8S3G971-F1
#
_entry.id   AF-A0A8S3G971-F1
#
_cell.length_a   1.000
_cell.length_b   1.000
_cell.length_c   1.000
_cell.angle_alpha   90.00
_cell.angle_beta   90.00
_cell.angle_gamma   90.00
#
_symmetry.space_group_name_H-M   'P 1'
#
loop_
_entity.id
_entity.type
_entity.pdbx_description
1 polymer ?
#
loop_
_entity_poly.entity_id
_entity_poly.type
_entity_poly.pdbx_seq_one_letter_code
_entity_poly.pdbx_strand_id
1 'polypeptide(L)'
;TGHAFNKSYETIPLVLGFRQFHGPHRSKKITKYILYELKKLNIENKVCAIVGDNGSDIKKSINEIIPGKRISCVAHNINLVVKNGLGL
;
A
#
# COMPACT_ATOMS: atom_id res chain seq x y z
N THR A 1 -4.54 -1.28 5.20
CA THR A 1 -4.51 -2.01 6.48
C THR A 1 -3.08 -2.14 6.94
N GLY A 2 -2.86 -2.22 8.25
CA GLY A 2 -1.58 -2.58 8.85
C GLY A 2 -1.62 -4.04 9.26
N HIS A 3 -0.50 -4.74 9.12
CA HIS A 3 -0.34 -6.12 9.56
C HIS A 3 0.89 -6.15 10.47
N ALA A 4 0.71 -6.70 11.67
CA ALA A 4 1.77 -6.84 12.67
C ALA A 4 1.64 -8.19 13.38
N PHE A 5 2.64 -8.53 14.18
CA PHE A 5 2.60 -9.70 15.06
C PHE A 5 2.47 -9.26 16.51
N ASN A 6 1.67 -10.00 17.29
CA ASN A 6 1.66 -9.84 18.75
C ASN A 6 2.86 -10.59 19.39
N LYS A 7 2.92 -10.57 20.72
CA LYS A 7 3.99 -11.27 21.47
C LYS A 7 3.96 -12.80 21.31
N SER A 8 2.83 -13.35 20.86
CA SER A 8 2.63 -14.77 20.58
C SER A 8 2.83 -15.11 19.09
N TYR A 9 3.35 -14.17 18.29
CA TYR A 9 3.55 -14.33 16.84
C TYR A 9 2.27 -14.50 16.02
N GLU A 10 1.12 -14.09 16.56
CA GLU A 10 -0.15 -14.11 15.84
C GLU A 10 -0.30 -12.84 15.00
N THR A 11 -0.85 -12.99 13.80
CA THR A 11 -1.07 -11.86 12.89
C THR A 11 -2.23 -11.00 13.38
N ILE A 12 -2.00 -9.69 13.51
CA ILE A 12 -3.02 -8.69 13.80
C ILE A 12 -3.26 -7.84 12.55
N PRO A 13 -4.37 -8.05 11.83
CA PRO A 13 -4.81 -7.11 10.80
C PRO A 13 -5.57 -5.94 11.43
N LEU A 14 -5.16 -4.71 11.14
CA LEU A 14 -5.85 -3.50 11.59
C LEU A 14 -6.15 -2.57 10.41
N VAL A 15 -7.37 -2.03 10.36
CA VAL A 15 -7.69 -0.95 9.45
C VAL A 15 -7.09 0.35 10.01
N LEU A 16 -6.02 0.83 9.39
CA LEU A 16 -5.35 2.08 9.78
C LEU A 16 -6.10 3.32 9.30
N GLY A 17 -6.84 3.19 8.20
CA GLY A 17 -7.60 4.27 7.58
C GLY A 17 -8.31 3.80 6.33
N PHE A 18 -9.34 4.55 5.95
CA PHE A 18 -10.10 4.38 4.72
C PHE A 18 -10.53 5.75 4.23
N ARG A 19 -10.35 6.02 2.94
CA ARG A 19 -10.66 7.34 2.37
C ARG A 19 -11.11 7.24 0.93
N GLN A 20 -12.19 7.97 0.64
CA GLN A 20 -12.62 8.24 -0.72
C GLN A 20 -11.79 9.38 -1.32
N PHE A 21 -11.29 9.17 -2.53
CA PHE A 21 -10.59 10.20 -3.30
C PHE A 21 -11.54 10.80 -4.36
N HIS A 22 -11.75 12.10 -4.30
CA HIS A 22 -12.50 12.85 -5.31
C HIS A 22 -11.56 13.35 -6.43
N GLY A 23 -11.97 13.14 -7.68
CA GLY A 23 -11.18 13.47 -8.88
C GLY A 23 -9.98 12.54 -9.10
N PRO A 24 -8.98 12.94 -9.91
CA PRO A 24 -7.85 12.08 -10.24
C PRO A 24 -7.01 11.66 -9.02
N HIS A 25 -6.71 10.37 -8.94
CA HIS A 25 -5.95 9.73 -7.84
C HIS A 25 -4.45 9.78 -8.10
N ARG A 26 -3.90 11.00 -8.17
CA ARG A 26 -2.47 11.19 -8.42
C ARG A 26 -1.63 10.80 -7.21
N SER A 27 -0.43 10.29 -7.49
CA SER A 27 0.59 9.89 -6.51
C SER A 27 0.76 10.90 -5.36
N LYS A 28 0.92 12.19 -5.65
CA LYS A 28 1.04 13.23 -4.59
C LYS A 28 -0.10 13.20 -3.55
N LYS A 29 -1.35 12.98 -3.99
CA LYS A 29 -2.50 12.90 -3.09
C LYS A 29 -2.44 11.61 -2.27
N ILE A 30 -2.17 10.48 -2.92
CA ILE A 30 -2.04 9.17 -2.26
C ILE A 30 -0.94 9.22 -1.19
N THR A 31 0.25 9.71 -1.55
CA THR A 31 1.38 9.87 -0.63
C THR A 31 1.00 10.69 0.60
N LYS A 32 0.38 11.87 0.38
CA LYS A 32 -0.06 12.75 1.47
C LYS A 32 -1.01 12.04 2.43
N TYR A 33 -1.95 11.24 1.93
CA TYR A 33 -2.93 10.55 2.78
C TYR A 33 -2.33 9.38 3.54
N ILE A 34 -1.50 8.57 2.91
CA ILE A 34 -0.83 7.47 3.63
C ILE A 34 0.02 8.06 4.77
N LEU A 35 0.84 9.08 4.49
CA LEU A 35 1.64 9.74 5.52
C LEU A 35 0.79 10.38 6.61
N TYR A 36 -0.37 10.97 6.26
CA TYR A 36 -1.29 11.53 7.24
C TYR A 36 -1.80 10.46 8.22
N GLU A 37 -2.28 9.31 7.73
CA GLU A 37 -2.79 8.24 8.60
C GLU A 37 -1.67 7.62 9.45
N LEU A 38 -0.47 7.43 8.88
CA LEU A 38 0.68 6.90 9.62
C LEU A 38 1.11 7.84 10.75
N LYS A 39 1.22 9.15 10.47
CA LYS A 39 1.57 10.17 11.47
C LYS A 39 0.50 10.32 12.55
N LYS A 40 -0.78 10.31 12.15
CA LYS A 40 -1.91 10.37 13.09
C LYS A 40 -1.85 9.23 14.13
N LEU A 41 -1.34 8.07 13.73
CA LEU A 41 -1.17 6.89 14.59
C LEU A 41 0.21 6.80 15.25
N ASN A 42 1.14 7.71 14.96
CA ASN A 42 2.56 7.67 15.40
C ASN A 42 3.25 6.34 15.06
N ILE A 43 3.05 5.83 13.83
CA ILE A 43 3.61 4.56 13.36
C ILE A 43 4.46 4.69 12.09
N GLU A 44 4.71 5.90 11.58
CA GLU A 44 5.47 6.13 10.35
C GLU A 44 6.86 5.51 10.40
N ASN A 45 7.53 5.56 11.56
CA ASN A 45 8.85 4.97 11.78
C ASN A 45 8.81 3.47 12.08
N LYS A 46 7.62 2.86 12.14
CA LYS A 46 7.40 1.43 12.41
C LYS A 46 7.05 0.64 11.15
N VAL A 47 6.82 1.32 10.02
CA VAL A 47 6.49 0.66 8.75
C VAL A 47 7.75 0.00 8.18
N CYS A 48 7.73 -1.33 8.07
CA CYS A 48 8.84 -2.09 7.51
C CYS A 48 8.71 -2.33 5.99
N ALA A 49 7.50 -2.38 5.46
CA ALA A 49 7.21 -2.54 4.04
C ALA A 49 5.77 -2.07 3.75
N ILE A 50 5.49 -1.78 2.49
CA ILE A 50 4.12 -1.51 2.02
C ILE A 50 3.83 -2.41 0.83
N VAL A 51 2.71 -3.15 0.92
CA VAL A 51 2.16 -3.95 -0.18
C VAL A 51 1.16 -3.12 -0.96
N GLY A 52 1.30 -3.07 -2.28
CA GLY A 52 0.35 -2.36 -3.16
C GLY A 52 0.35 -2.95 -4.57
N ASP A 53 -0.66 -2.62 -5.37
CA ASP A 53 -0.73 -3.01 -6.77
C ASP A 53 0.38 -2.35 -7.63
N ASN A 54 0.40 -2.67 -8.93
CA ASN A 54 1.38 -2.14 -9.88
C ASN A 54 0.93 -0.85 -10.57
N GLY A 55 -0.18 -0.22 -10.15
CA GLY A 55 -0.62 1.07 -10.67
C GLY A 55 0.48 2.12 -10.53
N SER A 56 0.73 2.89 -11.58
CA SER A 56 1.85 3.81 -11.68
C SER A 56 1.89 4.82 -10.53
N ASP A 57 0.74 5.41 -10.19
CA ASP A 57 0.63 6.37 -9.08
C ASP A 57 0.82 5.71 -7.71
N ILE A 58 0.29 4.50 -7.47
CA ILE A 58 0.51 3.74 -6.23
C ILE A 58 2.00 3.38 -6.08
N LYS A 59 2.63 2.86 -7.14
CA LYS A 59 4.07 2.54 -7.16
C LYS A 59 4.90 3.76 -6.80
N LYS A 60 4.63 4.90 -7.45
CA LYS A 60 5.35 6.15 -7.21
C LYS A 60 5.17 6.62 -5.77
N SER A 61 3.94 6.59 -5.25
CA SER A 61 3.66 6.97 -3.87
C SER A 61 4.38 6.12 -2.84
N ILE A 62 4.33 4.79 -2.98
CA ILE A 62 4.99 3.91 -2.02
C ILE A 62 6.50 4.08 -2.08
N ASN A 63 7.09 4.20 -3.28
CA ASN A 63 8.52 4.41 -3.42
C ASN A 63 8.99 5.77 -2.86
N GLU A 64 8.12 6.78 -2.84
CA GLU A 64 8.39 8.07 -2.18
C GLU A 64 8.33 7.95 -0.65
N ILE A 65 7.42 7.14 -0.11
CA ILE A 65 7.25 6.94 1.34
C ILE A 65 8.36 6.06 1.91
N ILE A 66 8.65 4.93 1.25
CA ILE A 66 9.56 3.92 1.76
C ILE A 66 10.39 3.31 0.61
N PRO A 67 11.45 4.02 0.16
CA PRO A 67 12.28 3.61 -0.96
C PRO A 67 12.81 2.18 -0.79
N GLY A 68 12.66 1.35 -1.83
CA GLY A 68 13.18 -0.02 -1.85
C GLY A 68 12.42 -1.05 -1.01
N LYS A 69 11.36 -0.67 -0.28
CA LYS A 69 10.59 -1.58 0.59
C LYS A 69 9.14 -1.78 0.13
N ARG A 70 8.89 -1.52 -1.16
CA ARG A 70 7.61 -1.83 -1.81
C ARG A 70 7.55 -3.31 -2.17
N ILE A 71 6.46 -3.96 -1.81
CA ILE A 71 6.13 -5.33 -2.23
C ILE A 71 4.96 -5.28 -3.21
N SER A 72 5.08 -5.98 -4.35
CA SER A 72 3.99 -6.07 -5.33
C SER A 72 2.87 -6.97 -4.82
N CYS A 73 1.62 -6.54 -4.99
CA CYS A 73 0.46 -7.37 -4.68
C CYS A 73 0.42 -8.62 -5.57
N VAL A 74 0.39 -9.80 -4.95
CA VAL A 74 0.32 -11.09 -5.64
C VAL A 74 -0.96 -11.23 -6.46
N ALA A 75 -2.11 -10.84 -5.88
CA ALA A 75 -3.39 -10.91 -6.59
C ALA A 75 -3.40 -10.06 -7.87
N HIS A 76 -2.80 -8.87 -7.81
CA HIS A 76 -2.67 -8.02 -8.99
C HIS A 76 -1.75 -8.65 -10.05
N ASN A 77 -0.62 -9.24 -9.64
CA ASN A 77 0.27 -9.95 -10.56
C ASN A 77 -0.43 -11.12 -11.25
N ILE A 78 -1.18 -11.94 -10.50
CA ILE A 78 -1.96 -13.05 -11.08
C ILE A 78 -2.97 -12.51 -12.11
N ASN A 79 -3.70 -11.46 -11.76
CA ASN A 79 -4.65 -10.82 -12.68
C ASN A 79 -3.97 -10.30 -13.95
N LEU A 80 -2.77 -9.71 -13.86
CA LEU A 80 -2.00 -9.28 -15.04
C LEU A 80 -1.59 -10.47 -15.92
N VAL A 81 -1.12 -11.57 -15.33
CA VAL A 81 -0.76 -12.79 -16.08
C VAL A 81 -1.97 -13.35 -16.83
N VAL A 82 -3.12 -13.45 -16.15
CA VAL A 82 -4.37 -13.93 -16.77
C VAL A 82 -4.82 -13.01 -17.89
N LYS A 83 -4.84 -11.69 -17.68
CA LYS A 83 -5.20 -10.72 -18.73
C LYS A 83 -4.30 -10.82 -19.94
N ASN A 84 -2.99 -10.88 -19.73
CA ASN A 84 -2.02 -11.04 -20.81
C ASN A 84 -2.25 -12.34 -21.58
N GLY A 85 -2.54 -13.45 -20.87
CA GLY A 85 -2.85 -14.74 -21.50
C GLY A 85 -4.15 -14.74 -22.31
N LEU A 86 -5.11 -13.87 -21.95
CA LEU A 86 -6.39 -13.70 -22.65
C LEU A 86 -6.35 -12.59 -23.72
N GLY A 87 -5.25 -11.83 -23.84
CA GLY A 87 -5.16 -10.67 -24.74
C GLY A 87 -6.00 -9.47 -24.30
N LEU A 88 -6.20 -9.28 -22.99
CA LEU A 88 -6.97 -8.20 -22.36
C LEU A 88 -6.10 -7.08 -21.76
#